data_AF-A0A7Y0GPF7-F1
#
_entry.id   AF-A0A7Y0GPF7-F1
#
_cell.length_a   1.000
_cell.length_b   1.000
_cell.length_c   1.000
_cell.angle_alpha   90.00
_cell.angle_beta   90.00
_cell.angle_gamma   90.00
#
_symmetry.space_group_name_H-M   'P 1'
#
loop_
_entity.id
_entity.type
_entity.pdbx_description
1 polymer ?
#
loop_
_entity_poly.entity_id
_entity_poly.type
_entity_poly.pdbx_seq_one_letter_code
_entity_poly.pdbx_strand_id
1 'polypeptide(L)'
;MAGVRRLGAEAQGRLDRRPERVPATRDRRLCAGWTFQNNAWGYGGSYSDKWYVTIDADPVVEALEWVHKGVQDDTWAGVAATKVADLSSGAVSSTGNLAGSLAGILKAASFDVGVGFLPGGPAATKPVCPFGGAGLAIPKDITPEEQLAAASFLTFLTQPDNAVTFSAATGCIPTRTSADVSALVATAPQIQTAIDQIAVVRTQDYARALPPGGDKVIADGFGRVLTKNEDANPVHAEVKAQLTDICTTDVTPHLL
;
A
#
# COMPACT_ATOMS: atom_id res chain seq x y z
N MET A 1 -50.12 -17.40 -25.99
CA MET A 1 -49.13 -17.71 -24.92
C MET A 1 -48.00 -18.61 -25.46
N ALA A 2 -47.09 -18.09 -26.28
CA ALA A 2 -45.92 -18.85 -26.74
C ALA A 2 -44.62 -18.01 -26.82
N GLY A 3 -44.68 -16.68 -26.62
CA GLY A 3 -43.53 -15.78 -26.79
C GLY A 3 -42.70 -15.49 -25.53
N VAL A 4 -43.19 -15.81 -24.32
CA VAL A 4 -42.52 -15.38 -23.07
C VAL A 4 -41.67 -16.47 -22.43
N ARG A 5 -41.81 -17.75 -22.84
CA ARG A 5 -40.97 -18.85 -22.32
C ARG A 5 -39.66 -19.10 -23.09
N ARG A 6 -39.43 -18.44 -24.24
CA ARG A 6 -38.17 -18.62 -25.02
C ARG A 6 -37.04 -17.69 -24.59
N LEU A 7 -37.33 -16.54 -24.00
CA LEU A 7 -36.29 -15.59 -23.58
C LEU A 7 -35.57 -16.01 -22.28
N GLY A 8 -36.21 -16.83 -21.44
CA GLY A 8 -35.57 -17.36 -20.22
C GLY A 8 -34.58 -18.50 -20.47
N ALA A 9 -34.78 -19.30 -21.53
CA ALA A 9 -33.92 -20.45 -21.82
C ALA A 9 -32.68 -20.08 -22.65
N GLU A 10 -32.78 -19.07 -23.54
CA GLU A 10 -31.62 -18.57 -24.30
C GLU A 10 -30.67 -17.69 -23.46
N ALA A 11 -31.18 -17.07 -22.39
CA ALA A 11 -30.36 -16.33 -21.43
C ALA A 11 -29.57 -17.26 -20.49
N GLN A 12 -30.15 -18.40 -20.09
CA GLN A 12 -29.47 -19.39 -19.26
C GLN A 12 -28.45 -20.22 -20.06
N GLY A 13 -28.75 -20.57 -21.32
CA GLY A 13 -27.87 -21.37 -22.17
C GLY A 13 -26.63 -20.64 -22.72
N ARG A 14 -26.58 -19.31 -22.64
CA ARG A 14 -25.40 -18.51 -23.03
C ARG A 14 -24.39 -18.27 -21.91
N LEU A 15 -24.76 -18.55 -20.66
CA LEU A 15 -23.87 -18.43 -19.50
C LEU A 15 -23.02 -19.69 -19.27
N ASP A 16 -23.42 -20.85 -19.79
CA ASP A 16 -22.78 -22.15 -19.53
C ASP A 16 -21.73 -22.61 -20.58
N ARG A 17 -21.29 -21.74 -21.50
CA ARG A 17 -20.37 -22.14 -22.60
C ARG A 17 -19.14 -21.27 -22.83
N ARG A 18 -18.52 -20.74 -21.77
CA ARG A 18 -17.13 -20.25 -21.85
C ARG A 18 -16.30 -20.74 -20.67
N PRO A 19 -15.29 -21.60 -20.87
CA PRO A 19 -14.19 -21.72 -19.92
C PRO A 19 -13.24 -20.53 -20.16
N GLU A 20 -13.71 -19.32 -19.87
CA GLU A 20 -12.85 -18.14 -19.88
C GLU A 20 -12.27 -17.97 -18.48
N ARG A 21 -11.00 -18.36 -18.38
CA ARG A 21 -10.03 -17.86 -17.42
C ARG A 21 -10.37 -16.41 -17.08
N VAL A 22 -10.85 -16.17 -15.87
CA VAL A 22 -10.92 -14.82 -15.31
C VAL A 22 -9.50 -14.28 -15.37
N PRO A 23 -9.21 -13.23 -16.15
CA PRO A 23 -7.90 -12.62 -16.09
C PRO A 23 -7.77 -12.04 -14.68
N ALA A 24 -6.84 -12.61 -13.92
CA ALA A 24 -6.39 -12.08 -12.66
C ALA A 24 -5.73 -10.72 -12.91
N THR A 25 -6.53 -9.69 -13.12
CA THR A 25 -6.07 -8.35 -13.45
C THR A 25 -6.96 -7.33 -12.79
N ARG A 26 -6.29 -6.43 -12.05
CA ARG A 26 -6.79 -5.33 -11.21
C ARG A 26 -7.26 -5.75 -9.81
N ASP A 27 -6.34 -5.49 -8.89
CA ASP A 27 -6.56 -5.23 -7.46
C ASP A 27 -6.51 -6.42 -6.49
N ARG A 28 -5.37 -7.13 -6.45
CA ARG A 28 -5.11 -8.13 -5.40
C ARG A 28 -3.72 -8.14 -4.76
N ARG A 29 -2.79 -7.24 -5.09
CA ARG A 29 -1.36 -7.49 -4.76
C ARG A 29 -0.49 -6.32 -4.34
N LEU A 30 -1.03 -5.10 -4.21
CA LEU A 30 -0.19 -3.89 -4.01
C LEU A 30 0.06 -3.50 -2.54
N CYS A 31 -0.49 -4.23 -1.57
CA CYS A 31 -0.43 -3.79 -0.17
C CYS A 31 0.51 -4.59 0.73
N ALA A 32 0.85 -5.84 0.42
CA ALA A 32 1.66 -6.65 1.34
C ALA A 32 3.07 -6.08 1.53
N GLY A 33 3.78 -5.76 0.43
CA GLY A 33 5.13 -5.21 0.50
C GLY A 33 5.20 -3.84 1.21
N TRP A 34 4.19 -2.99 1.02
CA TRP A 34 4.12 -1.68 1.68
C TRP A 34 3.74 -1.76 3.15
N THR A 35 2.61 -2.42 3.48
CA THR A 35 2.11 -2.45 4.86
C THR A 35 3.04 -3.26 5.77
N PHE A 36 3.69 -4.30 5.24
CA PHE A 36 4.64 -5.10 6.01
C PHE A 36 5.96 -4.37 6.32
N GLN A 37 6.28 -3.28 5.59
CA GLN A 37 7.55 -2.57 5.79
C GLN A 37 7.65 -1.97 7.19
N ASN A 38 6.52 -1.54 7.79
CA ASN A 38 6.47 -1.14 9.20
C ASN A 38 6.88 -2.29 10.15
N ASN A 39 6.36 -3.50 9.94
CA ASN A 39 6.70 -4.66 10.77
C ASN A 39 8.18 -5.03 10.65
N ALA A 40 8.71 -5.09 9.42
CA ALA A 40 10.13 -5.36 9.18
C ALA A 40 11.01 -4.37 9.94
N TRP A 41 10.73 -3.07 9.85
CA TRP A 41 11.44 -2.04 10.60
C TRP A 41 11.23 -2.14 12.11
N GLY A 42 10.03 -2.51 12.57
CA GLY A 42 9.69 -2.76 13.97
C GLY A 42 10.57 -3.83 14.62
N TYR A 43 10.88 -4.88 13.86
CA TYR A 43 11.79 -5.95 14.26
C TYR A 43 13.27 -5.60 14.06
N GLY A 44 13.58 -4.42 13.51
CA GLY A 44 14.96 -3.98 13.26
C GLY A 44 15.53 -4.46 11.93
N GLY A 45 14.72 -5.09 11.08
CA GLY A 45 15.07 -5.47 9.72
C GLY A 45 14.76 -4.37 8.69
N SER A 46 15.17 -4.62 7.45
CA SER A 46 14.80 -3.82 6.28
C SER A 46 14.87 -4.71 5.05
N TYR A 47 14.14 -4.39 3.99
CA TYR A 47 14.23 -5.15 2.73
C TYR A 47 15.57 -4.91 2.03
N SER A 48 16.20 -3.76 2.28
CA SER A 48 17.50 -3.42 1.73
C SER A 48 18.17 -2.30 2.51
N ASP A 49 19.50 -2.32 2.57
CA ASP A 49 20.32 -1.13 2.81
C ASP A 49 20.73 -0.52 1.47
N LYS A 50 20.04 0.55 1.07
CA LYS A 50 20.14 1.12 -0.29
C LYS A 50 19.98 0.00 -1.33
N TRP A 51 20.95 -0.19 -2.22
CA TRP A 51 20.90 -1.21 -3.26
C TRP A 51 21.26 -2.63 -2.79
N TYR A 52 21.71 -2.80 -1.54
CA TYR A 52 22.03 -4.10 -0.98
C TYR A 52 20.77 -4.74 -0.39
N VAL A 53 20.29 -5.83 -1.00
CA VAL A 53 19.06 -6.52 -0.59
C VAL A 53 19.30 -7.35 0.68
N THR A 54 18.50 -7.10 1.72
CA THR A 54 18.60 -7.71 3.07
C THR A 54 17.30 -8.37 3.52
N ILE A 55 16.38 -8.64 2.61
CA ILE A 55 15.03 -9.15 2.92
C ILE A 55 15.01 -10.54 3.55
N ASP A 56 16.10 -11.30 3.43
CA ASP A 56 16.31 -12.62 4.03
C ASP A 56 17.01 -12.58 5.40
N ALA A 57 17.30 -11.39 5.94
CA ALA A 57 17.89 -11.26 7.26
C ALA A 57 16.92 -11.72 8.34
N ASP A 58 17.44 -12.32 9.42
CA ASP A 58 16.66 -12.88 10.53
C ASP A 58 15.56 -11.93 11.03
N PRO A 59 15.79 -10.62 11.26
CA PRO A 59 14.73 -9.73 11.74
C PRO A 59 13.53 -9.60 10.79
N VAL A 60 13.75 -9.73 9.48
CA VAL A 60 12.67 -9.64 8.47
C VAL A 60 11.92 -10.97 8.40
N VAL A 61 12.63 -12.09 8.50
CA VAL A 61 12.04 -13.43 8.60
C VAL A 61 11.19 -13.54 9.86
N GLU A 62 11.73 -13.18 11.03
CA GLU A 62 11.03 -13.20 12.32
C GLU A 62 9.76 -12.33 12.29
N ALA A 63 9.83 -11.14 11.68
CA ALA A 63 8.67 -10.29 11.51
C ALA A 63 7.58 -10.97 10.67
N LEU A 64 7.96 -11.72 9.63
CA LEU A 64 6.99 -12.38 8.75
C LEU A 64 6.42 -13.62 9.40
N GLU A 65 7.24 -14.40 10.10
CA GLU A 65 6.82 -15.53 10.91
C GLU A 65 5.85 -15.12 12.01
N TRP A 66 6.06 -13.95 12.64
CA TRP A 66 5.11 -13.41 13.61
C TRP A 66 3.75 -13.09 13.00
N VAL A 67 3.71 -12.46 11.82
CA VAL A 67 2.45 -12.21 11.09
C VAL A 67 1.84 -13.52 10.63
N HIS A 68 2.65 -14.46 10.13
CA HIS A 68 2.23 -15.78 9.68
C HIS A 68 1.55 -16.56 10.80
N LYS A 69 2.16 -16.62 11.99
CA LYS A 69 1.56 -17.20 13.19
C LYS A 69 0.24 -16.52 13.53
N GLY A 70 0.18 -15.19 13.44
CA GLY A 70 -1.06 -14.44 13.66
C GLY A 70 -2.18 -14.77 12.68
N VAL A 71 -1.84 -15.16 11.46
CA VAL A 71 -2.79 -15.56 10.41
C VAL A 71 -3.20 -17.04 10.53
N GLN A 72 -2.24 -17.93 10.76
CA GLN A 72 -2.44 -19.38 10.66
C GLN A 72 -2.78 -20.03 12.01
N ASP A 73 -2.10 -19.65 13.09
CA ASP A 73 -2.18 -20.34 14.38
C ASP A 73 -3.09 -19.59 15.36
N ASP A 74 -2.78 -18.31 15.60
CA ASP A 74 -3.44 -17.53 16.64
C ASP A 74 -4.72 -16.83 16.13
N THR A 75 -4.88 -16.72 14.82
CA THR A 75 -6.08 -16.20 14.12
C THR A 75 -6.51 -14.76 14.49
N TRP A 76 -5.60 -13.94 15.03
CA TRP A 76 -5.85 -12.52 15.30
C TRP A 76 -5.61 -11.62 14.07
N ALA A 77 -4.98 -12.15 13.02
CA ALA A 77 -4.72 -11.44 11.76
C ALA A 77 -5.34 -12.17 10.56
N GLY A 78 -5.57 -11.43 9.48
CA GLY A 78 -6.08 -11.99 8.23
C GLY A 78 -5.55 -11.26 7.00
N VAL A 79 -5.44 -11.98 5.89
CA VAL A 79 -5.09 -11.40 4.59
C VAL A 79 -6.35 -10.93 3.88
N ALA A 80 -6.63 -9.63 4.01
CA ALA A 80 -7.81 -8.98 3.45
C ALA A 80 -7.68 -8.75 1.93
N ALA A 81 -8.73 -9.07 1.18
CA ALA A 81 -8.88 -8.63 -0.21
C ALA A 81 -9.26 -7.14 -0.27
N THR A 82 -10.09 -6.67 0.67
CA THR A 82 -10.61 -5.30 0.73
C THR A 82 -10.62 -4.77 2.16
N LYS A 83 -9.49 -4.23 2.62
CA LYS A 83 -9.29 -3.75 4.01
C LYS A 83 -10.38 -2.78 4.52
N VAL A 84 -10.86 -1.87 3.66
CA VAL A 84 -11.90 -0.89 4.03
C VAL A 84 -13.25 -1.56 4.25
N ALA A 85 -13.62 -2.53 3.41
CA ALA A 85 -14.90 -3.24 3.54
C ALA A 85 -14.89 -4.14 4.78
N ASP A 86 -13.77 -4.82 5.05
CA ASP A 86 -13.62 -5.70 6.21
C ASP A 86 -13.73 -4.89 7.51
N LEU A 87 -13.09 -3.72 7.60
CA LEU A 87 -13.26 -2.84 8.75
C LEU A 87 -14.71 -2.33 8.83
N SER A 88 -15.24 -1.77 7.75
CA SER A 88 -16.55 -1.08 7.77
C SER A 88 -17.71 -2.03 8.06
N SER A 89 -17.57 -3.32 7.76
CA SER A 89 -18.55 -4.37 8.10
C SER A 89 -18.41 -4.90 9.53
N GLY A 90 -17.36 -4.51 10.26
CA GLY A 90 -17.04 -5.04 11.58
C GLY A 90 -16.37 -6.42 11.57
N ALA A 91 -15.92 -6.92 10.41
CA ALA A 91 -15.22 -8.20 10.31
C ALA A 91 -13.83 -8.17 10.95
N VAL A 92 -13.21 -6.99 11.02
CA VAL A 92 -11.94 -6.77 11.74
C VAL A 92 -12.07 -5.57 12.68
N SER A 93 -11.36 -5.62 13.81
CA SER A 93 -11.34 -4.52 14.79
C SER A 93 -10.37 -3.39 14.42
N SER A 94 -9.37 -3.68 13.58
CA SER A 94 -8.35 -2.71 13.15
C SER A 94 -7.79 -3.07 11.78
N THR A 95 -7.21 -2.07 11.09
CA THR A 95 -6.55 -2.27 9.80
C THR A 95 -5.53 -1.18 9.50
N GLY A 96 -4.41 -1.54 8.89
CA GLY A 96 -3.42 -0.59 8.37
C GLY A 96 -3.75 -0.16 6.95
N ASN A 97 -3.96 1.14 6.72
CA ASN A 97 -4.26 1.72 5.41
C ASN A 97 -3.50 3.03 5.17
N LEU A 98 -3.49 3.48 3.92
CA LEU A 98 -3.09 4.84 3.55
C LEU A 98 -4.06 5.86 4.17
N ALA A 99 -3.55 7.03 4.56
CA ALA A 99 -4.39 8.13 5.07
C ALA A 99 -5.49 8.55 4.08
N GLY A 100 -5.23 8.44 2.77
CA GLY A 100 -6.24 8.68 1.73
C GLY A 100 -7.46 7.76 1.77
N SER A 101 -7.41 6.63 2.49
CA SER A 101 -8.58 5.78 2.70
C SER A 101 -9.49 6.27 3.84
N LEU A 102 -9.05 7.24 4.66
CA LEU A 102 -9.75 7.67 5.87
C LEU A 102 -11.15 8.20 5.56
N ALA A 103 -11.28 9.09 4.57
CA ALA A 103 -12.57 9.64 4.19
C ALA A 103 -13.57 8.54 3.74
N GLY A 104 -13.07 7.54 3.02
CA GLY A 104 -13.86 6.38 2.62
C GLY A 104 -14.28 5.51 3.80
N ILE A 105 -13.38 5.25 4.74
CA ILE A 105 -13.65 4.47 5.96
C ILE A 105 -14.69 5.18 6.83
N LEU A 106 -14.51 6.47 7.11
CA LEU A 106 -15.45 7.25 7.94
C LEU A 106 -16.85 7.33 7.34
N LYS A 107 -16.95 7.35 6.01
CA LYS A 107 -18.24 7.33 5.31
C LYS A 107 -18.90 5.95 5.32
N ALA A 108 -18.12 4.88 5.30
CA ALA A 108 -18.63 3.51 5.18
C ALA A 108 -18.93 2.85 6.54
N ALA A 109 -18.20 3.20 7.59
CA ALA A 109 -18.39 2.65 8.92
C ALA A 109 -19.67 3.19 9.58
N SER A 110 -20.40 2.31 10.26
CA SER A 110 -21.60 2.64 11.06
C SER A 110 -21.30 2.81 12.55
N PHE A 111 -20.02 2.87 12.92
CA PHE A 111 -19.51 2.95 14.28
C PHE A 111 -18.35 3.96 14.36
N ASP A 112 -17.98 4.36 15.57
CA ASP A 112 -16.89 5.31 15.78
C ASP A 112 -15.54 4.70 15.40
N VAL A 113 -14.84 5.34 14.46
CA VAL A 113 -13.51 4.90 13.99
C VAL A 113 -12.44 5.75 14.65
N GLY A 114 -11.55 5.09 15.40
CA GLY A 114 -10.31 5.66 15.91
C GLY A 114 -9.16 5.58 14.90
N VAL A 115 -8.23 6.53 14.98
CA VAL A 115 -6.98 6.53 14.21
C VAL A 115 -5.82 6.65 15.18
N GLY A 116 -4.82 5.78 15.03
CA GLY A 116 -3.61 5.75 15.83
C GLY A 116 -2.37 5.66 14.96
N PHE A 117 -1.20 5.90 15.57
CA PHE A 117 0.08 5.75 14.90
C PHE A 117 0.35 4.26 14.62
N LEU A 118 1.04 3.98 13.52
CA LEU A 118 1.64 2.69 13.30
C LEU A 118 2.61 2.38 14.45
N PRO A 119 2.52 1.19 15.05
CA PRO A 119 3.35 0.85 16.19
C PRO A 119 4.81 0.72 15.75
N GLY A 120 5.69 0.79 16.74
CA GLY A 120 7.03 0.22 16.60
C GLY A 120 6.98 -1.31 16.65
N GLY A 121 8.09 -1.92 17.04
CA GLY A 121 8.18 -3.34 17.31
C GLY A 121 9.18 -3.66 18.43
N PRO A 122 9.60 -4.93 18.54
CA PRO A 122 10.47 -5.37 19.63
C PRO A 122 11.85 -4.70 19.61
N ALA A 123 12.35 -4.30 18.44
CA ALA A 123 13.65 -3.62 18.30
C ALA A 123 13.49 -2.10 18.14
N ALA A 124 12.62 -1.66 17.23
CA ALA A 124 12.33 -0.24 17.04
C ALA A 124 11.13 0.17 17.90
N THR A 125 11.37 0.58 19.14
CA THR A 125 10.31 0.87 20.13
C THR A 125 9.55 2.17 19.87
N LYS A 126 10.06 3.04 18.99
CA LYS A 126 9.37 4.26 18.54
C LYS A 126 8.49 3.96 17.31
N PRO A 127 7.35 4.66 17.14
CA PRO A 127 6.55 4.57 15.92
C PRO A 127 7.41 4.75 14.67
N VAL A 128 7.18 3.91 13.65
CA VAL A 128 7.88 3.99 12.36
C VAL A 128 6.89 3.77 11.23
N CYS A 129 6.72 4.74 10.35
CA CYS A 129 5.70 4.67 9.29
C CYS A 129 6.35 4.75 7.89
N PRO A 130 6.06 3.83 6.96
CA PRO A 130 6.45 4.05 5.57
C PRO A 130 5.62 5.18 4.99
N PHE A 131 6.28 6.20 4.44
CA PHE A 131 5.55 7.22 3.68
C PHE A 131 5.15 6.65 2.32
N GLY A 132 3.95 6.95 1.84
CA GLY A 132 3.42 6.45 0.58
C GLY A 132 2.56 7.49 -0.14
N GLY A 133 2.15 7.18 -1.37
CA GLY A 133 1.37 8.08 -2.21
C GLY A 133 1.98 8.21 -3.61
N ALA A 134 1.53 9.22 -4.34
CA ALA A 134 2.01 9.54 -5.68
C ALA A 134 2.53 10.98 -5.73
N GLY A 135 3.63 11.18 -6.46
CA GLY A 135 4.12 12.50 -6.84
C GLY A 135 3.72 12.84 -8.27
N LEU A 136 3.81 14.11 -8.62
CA LEU A 136 3.66 14.60 -9.99
C LEU A 136 5.04 14.92 -10.55
N ALA A 137 5.33 14.44 -11.76
CA ALA A 137 6.60 14.63 -12.44
C ALA A 137 6.41 15.20 -13.85
N ILE A 138 7.41 15.93 -14.33
CA ILE A 138 7.42 16.52 -15.67
C ILE A 138 8.26 15.62 -16.59
N PRO A 139 7.73 15.15 -17.73
CA PRO A 139 8.50 14.38 -18.70
C PRO A 139 9.72 15.16 -19.20
N LYS A 140 10.86 14.46 -19.37
CA LYS A 140 12.10 15.06 -19.85
C LYS A 140 12.01 15.50 -21.32
N ASP A 141 11.36 14.70 -22.15
CA ASP A 141 11.39 14.83 -23.62
C ASP A 141 10.21 15.63 -24.20
N ILE A 142 9.87 16.76 -23.55
CA ILE A 142 8.88 17.75 -24.03
C ILE A 142 9.56 19.11 -24.22
N THR A 143 8.91 20.04 -24.91
CA THR A 143 9.51 21.35 -25.21
C THR A 143 9.76 22.16 -23.94
N PRO A 144 10.77 23.07 -23.90
CA PRO A 144 11.01 23.92 -22.73
C PRO A 144 9.80 24.76 -22.33
N GLU A 145 8.99 25.18 -23.30
CA GLU A 145 7.73 25.92 -23.04
C GLU A 145 6.70 25.04 -22.32
N GLU A 146 6.52 23.80 -22.76
CA GLU A 146 5.65 22.83 -22.07
C GLU A 146 6.17 22.46 -20.68
N GLN A 147 7.48 22.34 -20.50
CA GLN A 147 8.08 22.11 -19.18
C GLN A 147 7.78 23.28 -18.22
N LEU A 148 7.88 24.52 -18.69
CA LEU A 148 7.56 25.71 -17.89
C LEU A 148 6.07 25.78 -17.54
N ALA A 149 5.19 25.48 -18.50
CA ALA A 149 3.76 25.41 -18.28
C ALA A 149 3.39 24.32 -17.26
N ALA A 150 3.97 23.12 -17.40
CA ALA A 150 3.80 22.02 -16.46
C ALA A 150 4.30 22.40 -15.06
N ALA A 151 5.48 23.00 -14.93
CA ALA A 151 6.02 23.46 -13.65
C ALA A 151 5.12 24.51 -12.98
N SER A 152 4.56 25.43 -13.77
CA SER A 152 3.61 26.44 -13.29
C SER A 152 2.33 25.79 -12.77
N PHE A 153 1.80 24.80 -13.50
CA PHE A 153 0.63 24.04 -13.10
C PHE A 153 0.87 23.22 -11.82
N LEU A 154 1.99 22.51 -11.72
CA LEU A 154 2.36 21.78 -10.50
C LEU A 154 2.52 22.70 -9.30
N THR A 155 3.10 23.90 -9.51
CA THR A 155 3.22 24.91 -8.46
C THR A 155 1.87 25.38 -7.99
N PHE A 156 0.95 25.70 -8.91
CA PHE A 156 -0.43 26.06 -8.59
C PHE A 156 -1.13 24.96 -7.80
N LEU A 157 -1.15 23.72 -8.31
CA LEU A 157 -1.82 22.58 -7.66
C LEU A 157 -1.34 22.34 -6.23
N THR A 158 -0.05 22.60 -5.97
CA THR A 158 0.57 22.36 -4.67
C THR A 158 0.65 23.60 -3.80
N GLN A 159 -0.04 24.70 -4.16
CA GLN A 159 -0.24 25.83 -3.25
C GLN A 159 -1.01 25.38 -1.99
N PRO A 160 -0.80 26.05 -0.84
CA PRO A 160 -1.42 25.67 0.43
C PRO A 160 -2.94 25.42 0.34
N ASP A 161 -3.70 26.37 -0.21
CA ASP A 161 -5.16 26.28 -0.31
C ASP A 161 -5.63 25.13 -1.23
N ASN A 162 -4.89 24.90 -2.32
CA ASN A 162 -5.17 23.81 -3.25
C ASN A 162 -4.83 22.44 -2.64
N ALA A 163 -3.75 22.36 -1.86
CA ALA A 163 -3.39 21.14 -1.13
C ALA A 163 -4.45 20.80 -0.06
N VAL A 164 -5.00 21.80 0.64
CA VAL A 164 -6.12 21.61 1.58
C VAL A 164 -7.38 21.17 0.85
N THR A 165 -7.70 21.79 -0.29
CA THR A 165 -8.85 21.41 -1.11
C THR A 165 -8.75 19.96 -1.59
N PHE A 166 -7.57 19.56 -2.08
CA PHE A 166 -7.30 18.18 -2.48
C PHE A 166 -7.42 17.22 -1.30
N SER A 167 -6.89 17.59 -0.14
CA SER A 167 -7.00 16.81 1.10
C SER A 167 -8.45 16.62 1.53
N ALA A 168 -9.27 17.68 1.52
CA ALA A 168 -10.69 17.61 1.87
C ALA A 168 -11.47 16.64 0.96
N ALA A 169 -11.14 16.63 -0.33
CA ALA A 169 -11.80 15.76 -1.30
C ALA A 169 -11.37 14.29 -1.23
N THR A 170 -10.12 14.02 -0.83
CA THR A 170 -9.50 12.69 -0.98
C THR A 170 -9.09 12.02 0.33
N GLY A 171 -8.98 12.76 1.43
CA GLY A 171 -8.36 12.30 2.67
C GLY A 171 -6.82 12.22 2.62
N CYS A 172 -6.19 12.59 1.50
CA CYS A 172 -4.73 12.68 1.41
C CYS A 172 -4.19 13.77 2.35
N ILE A 173 -2.94 13.62 2.78
CA ILE A 173 -2.30 14.61 3.65
C ILE A 173 -1.80 15.81 2.80
N PRO A 174 -2.07 17.06 3.20
CA PRO A 174 -1.53 18.24 2.49
C PRO A 174 0.00 18.23 2.42
N THR A 175 0.55 18.61 1.27
CA THR A 175 2.00 18.54 0.98
C THR A 175 2.76 19.84 1.30
N ARG A 176 2.13 20.76 2.04
CA ARG A 176 2.72 22.05 2.44
C ARG A 176 2.55 22.26 3.93
N THR A 177 3.65 22.56 4.62
CA THR A 177 3.65 22.91 6.05
C THR A 177 2.97 24.25 6.33
N SER A 178 2.85 25.11 5.31
CA SER A 178 2.12 26.39 5.38
C SER A 178 0.61 26.25 5.12
N ALA A 179 0.09 25.04 4.87
CA ALA A 179 -1.33 24.81 4.71
C ALA A 179 -2.06 24.91 6.06
N ASP A 180 -3.12 25.71 6.10
CA ASP A 180 -4.04 25.73 7.24
C ASP A 180 -4.98 24.51 7.17
N VAL A 181 -4.76 23.55 8.07
CA VAL A 181 -5.54 22.32 8.15
C VAL A 181 -6.71 22.40 9.11
N SER A 182 -6.95 23.55 9.75
CA SER A 182 -7.96 23.70 10.81
C SER A 182 -9.36 23.29 10.35
N ALA A 183 -9.73 23.60 9.11
CA ALA A 183 -11.02 23.21 8.53
C ALA A 183 -11.14 21.69 8.29
N LEU A 184 -10.03 21.03 7.91
CA LEU A 184 -9.98 19.58 7.74
C LEU A 184 -10.19 18.88 9.09
N VAL A 185 -9.48 19.35 10.11
CA VAL A 185 -9.53 18.81 11.48
C VAL A 185 -10.91 19.03 12.11
N ALA A 186 -11.54 20.18 11.87
CA ALA A 186 -12.90 20.44 12.35
C ALA A 186 -13.93 19.48 11.73
N THR A 187 -13.71 19.04 10.49
CA THR A 187 -14.62 18.12 9.79
C THR A 187 -14.35 16.66 10.16
N ALA A 188 -13.08 16.27 10.25
CA ALA A 188 -12.65 14.92 10.57
C ALA A 188 -11.42 14.98 11.49
N PRO A 189 -11.61 15.05 12.82
CA PRO A 189 -10.51 15.17 13.78
C PRO A 189 -9.44 14.08 13.64
N GLN A 190 -9.82 12.90 13.14
CA GLN A 190 -8.93 11.78 12.85
C GLN A 190 -7.79 12.11 11.88
N ILE A 191 -7.97 13.11 10.99
CA ILE A 191 -6.92 13.51 10.04
C ILE A 191 -5.70 14.10 10.74
N GLN A 192 -5.89 14.72 11.93
CA GLN A 192 -4.78 15.29 12.69
C GLN A 192 -3.76 14.21 13.05
N THR A 193 -4.21 13.02 13.47
CA THR A 193 -3.31 11.90 13.77
C THR A 193 -2.46 11.49 12.55
N ALA A 194 -3.05 11.51 11.35
CA ALA A 194 -2.32 11.19 10.12
C ALA A 194 -1.29 12.28 9.78
N ILE A 195 -1.62 13.55 10.03
CA ILE A 195 -0.70 14.69 9.86
C ILE A 195 0.46 14.58 10.86
N ASP A 196 0.17 14.31 12.13
CA ASP A 196 1.18 14.21 13.19
C ASP A 196 2.15 13.05 12.94
N GLN A 197 1.66 11.94 12.37
CA GLN A 197 2.49 10.79 12.03
C GLN A 197 3.57 11.11 10.97
N ILE A 198 3.45 12.20 10.20
CA ILE A 198 4.51 12.64 9.28
C ILE A 198 5.84 12.83 10.01
N ALA A 199 5.82 13.22 11.30
CA ALA A 199 7.04 13.43 12.08
C ALA A 199 7.88 12.16 12.30
N VAL A 200 7.29 10.97 12.09
CA VAL A 200 7.93 9.67 12.33
C VAL A 200 8.00 8.80 11.06
N VAL A 201 7.78 9.40 9.88
CA VAL A 201 7.89 8.64 8.64
C VAL A 201 9.35 8.37 8.27
N ARG A 202 9.58 7.23 7.64
CA ARG A 202 10.88 6.84 7.07
C ARG A 202 10.75 6.69 5.57
N THR A 203 11.82 7.04 4.85
CA THR A 203 11.96 6.72 3.42
C THR A 203 11.87 5.22 3.23
N GLN A 204 11.08 4.80 2.25
CA GLN A 204 10.87 3.39 1.95
C GLN A 204 12.17 2.71 1.49
N ASP A 205 12.33 1.43 1.81
CA ASP A 205 13.49 0.65 1.38
C ASP A 205 13.56 0.58 -0.16
N TYR A 206 14.76 0.78 -0.70
CA TYR A 206 14.96 0.90 -2.15
C TYR A 206 14.48 -0.34 -2.88
N ALA A 207 14.79 -1.54 -2.39
CA ALA A 207 14.41 -2.80 -3.02
C ALA A 207 12.90 -2.96 -3.26
N ARG A 208 12.06 -2.24 -2.51
CA ARG A 208 10.62 -2.16 -2.77
C ARG A 208 10.29 -1.09 -3.81
N ALA A 209 10.78 0.14 -3.58
CA ALA A 209 10.23 1.34 -4.20
C ALA A 209 10.88 1.74 -5.52
N LEU A 210 12.14 1.35 -5.77
CA LEU A 210 12.91 1.84 -6.91
C LEU A 210 13.05 0.83 -8.05
N PRO A 211 13.35 -0.47 -7.80
CA PRO A 211 13.44 -1.46 -8.88
C PRO A 211 12.08 -1.69 -9.55
N PRO A 212 12.06 -1.85 -10.89
CA PRO A 212 10.83 -2.17 -11.60
C PRO A 212 10.26 -3.49 -11.08
N GLY A 213 9.03 -3.43 -10.56
CA GLY A 213 8.35 -4.61 -10.03
C GLY A 213 8.83 -5.09 -8.65
N GLY A 214 9.72 -4.36 -7.95
CA GLY A 214 10.24 -4.75 -6.64
C GLY A 214 9.14 -5.05 -5.61
N ASP A 215 8.18 -4.14 -5.45
CA ASP A 215 7.02 -4.36 -4.56
C ASP A 215 6.21 -5.61 -4.92
N LYS A 216 6.05 -5.93 -6.21
CA LYS A 216 5.32 -7.10 -6.66
C LYS A 216 6.03 -8.40 -6.28
N VAL A 217 7.34 -8.47 -6.48
CA VAL A 217 8.16 -9.63 -6.10
C VAL A 217 8.04 -9.90 -4.61
N ILE A 218 8.17 -8.85 -3.79
CA ILE A 218 8.01 -8.92 -2.34
C ILE A 218 6.60 -9.38 -1.96
N ALA A 219 5.56 -8.75 -2.52
CA ALA A 219 4.17 -9.06 -2.20
C ALA A 219 3.76 -10.48 -2.60
N ASP A 220 4.24 -10.98 -3.74
CA ASP A 220 3.99 -12.36 -4.17
C ASP A 220 4.70 -13.36 -3.23
N GLY A 221 5.94 -13.07 -2.82
CA GLY A 221 6.68 -13.89 -1.84
C GLY A 221 5.99 -13.95 -0.47
N PHE A 222 5.70 -12.79 0.13
CA PHE A 222 5.00 -12.74 1.41
C PHE A 222 3.61 -13.37 1.33
N GLY A 223 2.91 -13.19 0.19
CA GLY A 223 1.63 -13.85 -0.05
C GLY A 223 1.73 -15.37 -0.01
N ARG A 224 2.81 -15.97 -0.52
CA ARG A 224 3.04 -17.43 -0.45
C ARG A 224 3.19 -17.90 1.00
N VAL A 225 3.99 -17.20 1.80
CA VAL A 225 4.16 -17.52 3.23
C VAL A 225 2.80 -17.42 3.93
N LEU A 226 2.15 -16.25 3.85
CA LEU A 226 0.95 -15.96 4.63
C LEU A 226 -0.30 -16.73 4.19
N THR A 227 -0.46 -17.04 2.89
CA THR A 227 -1.71 -17.64 2.36
C THR A 227 -1.57 -19.08 1.90
N LYS A 228 -0.35 -19.52 1.56
CA LYS A 228 -0.07 -20.90 1.14
C LYS A 228 0.72 -21.70 2.18
N ASN A 229 1.05 -21.08 3.32
CA ASN A 229 1.77 -21.72 4.41
C ASN A 229 3.14 -22.28 3.97
N GLU A 230 3.81 -21.58 3.04
CA GLU A 230 5.18 -21.92 2.64
C GLU A 230 6.19 -21.42 3.68
N ASP A 231 7.31 -22.14 3.84
CA ASP A 231 8.38 -21.78 4.79
C ASP A 231 9.02 -20.42 4.43
N ALA A 232 9.21 -19.55 5.43
CA ALA A 232 9.60 -18.17 5.20
C ALA A 232 11.04 -18.04 4.67
N ASN A 233 11.97 -18.83 5.21
CA ASN A 233 13.39 -18.79 4.83
C ASN A 233 13.66 -19.03 3.33
N PRO A 234 13.22 -20.15 2.72
CA PRO A 234 13.46 -20.39 1.30
C PRO A 234 12.71 -19.39 0.42
N VAL A 235 11.53 -18.93 0.83
CA VAL A 235 10.79 -17.90 0.09
C VAL A 235 11.54 -16.57 0.12
N HIS A 236 12.07 -16.14 1.26
CA HIS A 236 12.87 -14.91 1.35
C HIS A 236 14.18 -15.00 0.57
N ALA A 237 14.86 -16.14 0.60
CA ALA A 237 16.04 -16.37 -0.22
C ALA A 237 15.72 -16.25 -1.73
N GLU A 238 14.60 -16.81 -2.18
CA GLU A 238 14.13 -16.68 -3.56
C GLU A 238 13.80 -15.22 -3.92
N VAL A 239 13.07 -14.52 -3.05
CA VAL A 239 12.72 -13.10 -3.22
C VAL A 239 13.99 -12.24 -3.28
N LYS A 240 14.96 -12.48 -2.41
CA LYS A 240 16.26 -11.78 -2.44
C LYS A 240 16.98 -12.00 -3.74
N ALA A 241 17.05 -13.24 -4.24
CA ALA A 241 17.71 -13.55 -5.49
C ALA A 241 17.06 -12.79 -6.66
N GLN A 242 15.72 -12.79 -6.74
CA GLN A 242 14.98 -12.04 -7.76
C GLN A 242 15.22 -10.53 -7.66
N LEU A 243 15.13 -9.95 -6.47
CA LEU A 243 15.37 -8.51 -6.27
C LEU A 243 16.81 -8.11 -6.59
N THR A 244 17.78 -8.95 -6.22
CA THR A 244 19.20 -8.73 -6.52
C THR A 244 19.45 -8.77 -8.02
N ASP A 245 18.83 -9.72 -8.74
CA ASP A 245 18.91 -9.81 -10.19
C ASP A 245 18.31 -8.57 -10.87
N ILE A 246 17.11 -8.14 -10.46
CA ILE A 246 16.48 -6.91 -10.98
C ILE A 246 17.37 -5.69 -10.70
N CYS A 247 17.89 -5.54 -9.48
CA CYS A 247 18.78 -4.42 -9.15
C CYS A 247 20.08 -4.45 -9.98
N THR A 248 20.62 -5.63 -10.24
CA THR A 248 21.85 -5.79 -11.02
C THR A 248 21.62 -5.52 -12.51
N THR A 249 20.49 -6.00 -13.06
CA THR A 249 20.19 -5.94 -14.49
C THR A 249 19.56 -4.61 -14.90
N ASP A 250 18.61 -4.10 -14.12
CA ASP A 250 17.75 -2.97 -14.52
C ASP A 250 18.08 -1.66 -13.81
N VAL A 251 18.87 -1.68 -12.73
CA VAL A 251 19.20 -0.47 -11.96
C VAL A 251 20.67 -0.13 -12.07
N THR A 252 21.56 -1.05 -11.70
CA THR A 252 23.01 -0.82 -11.62
C THR A 252 23.61 -0.20 -12.89
N PRO A 253 23.22 -0.58 -14.12
CA PRO A 253 23.75 0.03 -15.34
C PRO A 253 23.41 1.52 -15.51
N HIS A 254 22.44 2.03 -14.73
CA HIS A 254 21.95 3.40 -14.77
C HIS A 254 22.31 4.21 -13.53
N LEU A 255 23.00 3.60 -12.55
CA LEU A 255 23.57 4.31 -11.41
C LEU A 255 24.85 5.01 -11.88
N LEU A 256 24.78 6.34 -11.93
CA LEU A 256 25.91 7.24 -12.25
C LEU A 256 26.90 7.30 -11.08
#